data_AF-A0A5Q4GDD7-F1
#
_entry.id   AF-A0A5Q4GDD7-F1
#
_cell.length_a   1.000
_cell.length_b   1.000
_cell.length_c   1.000
_cell.angle_alpha   90.00
_cell.angle_beta   90.00
_cell.angle_gamma   90.00
#
_symmetry.space_group_name_H-M   'P 1'
#
loop_
_entity.id
_entity.type
_entity.pdbx_description
1 polymer ?
#
loop_
_entity_poly.entity_id
_entity_poly.type
_entity_poly.pdbx_seq_one_letter_code
_entity_poly.pdbx_strand_id
1 'polypeptide(L)'
;MPEHAIRFDHVAITVRDMERSVGFYRDLLGFDVLGQLYLNEGTFKIVYLRSGGACIELFAFGDHDAETAIGVPDTEGGFKHVALQTDDVDGVAARLKAAGTVFTVEPTD
;
A
#
# COMPACT_ATOMS: atom_id res chain seq x y z
N MET A 1 0.32 17.78 19.05
CA MET A 1 0.79 17.60 17.64
C MET A 1 0.28 18.79 16.85
N PRO A 2 1.01 19.29 15.85
CA PRO A 2 0.46 20.34 14.98
C PRO A 2 -0.85 19.85 14.34
N GLU A 3 -1.75 20.78 14.04
CA GLU A 3 -2.96 20.55 13.26
C GLU A 3 -2.59 19.86 11.93
N HIS A 4 -3.32 18.82 11.54
CA HIS A 4 -3.12 18.09 10.28
C HIS A 4 -1.75 17.38 10.14
N ALA A 5 -1.36 16.63 11.17
CA ALA A 5 -0.07 15.95 11.23
C ALA A 5 0.00 14.75 10.28
N ILE A 6 0.92 14.80 9.30
CA ILE A 6 1.28 13.66 8.46
C ILE A 6 1.90 12.56 9.34
N ARG A 7 1.40 11.32 9.21
CA ARG A 7 1.92 10.14 9.91
C ARG A 7 2.22 9.04 8.91
N PHE A 8 3.13 8.14 9.28
CA PHE A 8 3.31 6.90 8.55
C PHE A 8 2.04 6.06 8.62
N ASP A 9 1.67 5.44 7.51
CA ASP A 9 0.54 4.50 7.45
C ASP A 9 1.03 3.08 7.20
N HIS A 10 1.50 2.78 5.98
CA HIS A 10 1.97 1.44 5.61
C HIS A 10 3.03 1.45 4.51
N VAL A 11 3.68 0.29 4.33
CA VAL A 11 4.43 -0.05 3.11
C VAL A 11 3.65 -1.12 2.35
N ALA A 12 3.47 -0.95 1.05
CA ALA A 12 2.92 -1.99 0.18
C ALA A 12 4.03 -2.73 -0.57
N ILE A 13 3.91 -4.06 -0.63
CA ILE A 13 4.86 -4.95 -1.29
C ILE A 13 4.08 -5.94 -2.16
N THR A 14 4.42 -5.98 -3.44
CA THR A 14 3.92 -6.99 -4.35
C THR A 14 4.62 -8.33 -4.10
N VAL A 15 3.85 -9.41 -4.01
CA VAL A 15 4.33 -10.78 -3.82
C VAL A 15 3.77 -11.72 -4.89
N ARG A 16 4.58 -12.69 -5.30
CA ARG A 16 4.19 -13.71 -6.29
C ARG A 16 3.42 -14.89 -5.68
N ASP A 17 3.57 -15.08 -4.38
CA ASP A 17 2.94 -16.18 -3.65
C ASP A 17 2.48 -15.65 -2.30
N MET A 18 1.17 -15.38 -2.21
CA MET A 18 0.57 -14.81 -1.02
C MET A 18 0.72 -15.73 0.19
N GLU A 19 0.51 -17.04 0.02
CA GLU A 19 0.54 -17.99 1.14
C GLU A 19 1.95 -18.10 1.72
N ARG A 20 2.95 -18.26 0.86
CA ARG A 20 4.36 -18.30 1.27
C ARG A 20 4.80 -17.01 1.94
N SER A 21 4.41 -15.86 1.40
CA SER A 21 4.78 -14.56 1.96
C SER A 21 4.10 -14.31 3.31
N VAL A 22 2.80 -14.62 3.45
CA VAL A 22 2.12 -14.53 4.75
C VAL A 22 2.78 -15.46 5.77
N GLY A 23 3.13 -16.70 5.40
CA GLY A 23 3.85 -17.61 6.28
C GLY A 23 5.20 -17.05 6.74
N PHE A 24 5.96 -16.42 5.84
CA PHE A 24 7.22 -15.75 6.21
C PHE A 24 7.00 -14.66 7.27
N TYR A 25 6.08 -13.72 7.04
CA TYR A 25 5.88 -12.61 7.97
C TYR A 25 5.20 -13.04 9.27
N ARG A 26 4.18 -13.88 9.21
CA ARG A 26 3.42 -14.34 10.38
C ARG A 26 4.21 -15.36 11.19
N ASP A 27 4.64 -16.44 10.56
CA ASP A 27 5.15 -17.61 11.30
C ASP A 27 6.62 -17.47 11.65
N LEU A 28 7.42 -16.80 10.81
CA LEU A 28 8.86 -16.65 11.06
C LEU A 28 9.19 -15.32 11.73
N LEU A 29 8.51 -14.23 11.36
CA LEU A 29 8.78 -12.89 11.90
C LEU A 29 7.78 -12.43 12.97
N GLY A 30 6.68 -13.15 13.19
CA GLY A 30 5.72 -12.87 14.26
C GLY A 30 4.77 -11.69 14.00
N PHE A 31 4.48 -11.36 12.73
CA PHE A 31 3.48 -10.34 12.39
C PHE A 31 2.06 -10.88 12.60
N ASP A 32 1.16 -10.00 13.04
CA ASP A 32 -0.28 -10.28 13.09
C ASP A 32 -0.91 -10.09 11.72
N VAL A 33 -1.74 -11.04 11.29
CA VAL A 33 -2.63 -10.86 10.14
C VAL A 33 -3.87 -10.12 10.61
N LEU A 34 -4.05 -8.88 10.16
CA LEU A 34 -5.19 -8.05 10.54
C LEU A 34 -6.44 -8.35 9.70
N GLY A 35 -6.25 -8.78 8.46
CA GLY A 35 -7.35 -9.07 7.55
C GLY A 35 -6.87 -9.26 6.12
N GLN A 36 -7.82 -9.52 5.22
CA GLN A 36 -7.58 -9.65 3.80
C GLN A 36 -8.72 -9.02 2.99
N LEU A 37 -8.39 -8.47 1.83
CA LEU A 37 -9.33 -7.88 0.89
C LEU A 37 -9.13 -8.51 -0.49
N TYR A 38 -10.25 -8.73 -1.18
CA TYR A 38 -10.27 -9.21 -2.57
C TYR A 38 -10.95 -8.14 -3.42
N LEU A 39 -10.26 -7.70 -4.45
CA LEU A 39 -10.69 -6.72 -5.43
C LEU A 39 -10.63 -7.35 -6.83
N ASN A 40 -11.19 -6.67 -7.83
CA ASN A 40 -11.16 -7.10 -9.23
C ASN A 40 -11.63 -8.55 -9.40
N GLU A 41 -12.79 -8.89 -8.84
CA GLU A 41 -13.37 -10.25 -8.88
C GLU A 41 -12.44 -11.33 -8.29
N GLY A 42 -11.53 -10.95 -7.39
CA GLY A 42 -10.59 -11.85 -6.73
C GLY A 42 -9.21 -11.93 -7.39
N THR A 43 -9.00 -11.25 -8.52
CA THR A 43 -7.69 -11.19 -9.19
C THR A 43 -6.70 -10.24 -8.51
N PHE A 44 -7.16 -9.39 -7.59
CA PHE A 44 -6.28 -8.58 -6.76
C PHE A 44 -6.55 -8.86 -5.29
N LYS A 45 -5.55 -9.40 -4.59
CA LYS A 45 -5.61 -9.75 -3.18
C LYS A 45 -4.67 -8.88 -2.36
N ILE A 46 -5.18 -8.37 -1.24
CA ILE A 46 -4.41 -7.64 -0.24
C ILE A 46 -4.45 -8.42 1.08
N VAL A 47 -3.31 -8.57 1.75
CA VAL A 47 -3.25 -9.05 3.15
C VAL A 47 -2.55 -8.00 4.01
N TYR A 48 -3.21 -7.59 5.08
CA TYR A 48 -2.72 -6.57 6.01
C TYR A 48 -1.98 -7.24 7.16
N LEU A 49 -0.72 -6.85 7.36
CA LEU A 49 0.17 -7.39 8.39
C LEU A 49 0.64 -6.27 9.32
N ARG A 50 0.63 -6.53 10.63
CA ARG A 50 1.11 -5.57 11.63
C ARG A 50 2.17 -6.15 12.54
N SER A 51 3.17 -5.33 12.87
CA SER A 51 4.10 -5.57 13.96
C SER A 51 4.39 -4.26 14.68
N GLY A 52 3.92 -4.13 15.91
CA GLY A 52 3.97 -2.87 16.66
C GLY A 52 3.31 -1.72 15.89
N GLY A 53 4.07 -0.65 15.63
CA GLY A 53 3.63 0.50 14.83
C GLY A 53 3.82 0.36 13.31
N ALA A 54 4.39 -0.74 12.84
CA ALA A 54 4.61 -0.98 11.41
C ALA A 54 3.43 -1.73 10.78
N CYS A 55 2.99 -1.27 9.61
CA CYS A 55 2.00 -1.93 8.78
C CYS A 55 2.61 -2.27 7.41
N ILE A 56 2.44 -3.53 6.98
CA ILE A 56 2.81 -4.01 5.66
C ILE A 56 1.54 -4.52 4.97
N GLU A 57 1.31 -4.07 3.75
CA GLU A 57 0.29 -4.62 2.86
C GLU A 57 0.97 -5.52 1.81
N LEU A 58 0.59 -6.79 1.78
CA LEU A 58 1.03 -7.70 0.72
C LEU A 58 0.01 -7.68 -0.41
N PHE A 59 0.47 -7.33 -1.60
CA PHE A 59 -0.34 -7.31 -2.82
C PHE A 59 -0.03 -8.55 -3.64
N ALA A 60 -1.04 -9.28 -4.05
CA ALA A 60 -0.92 -10.33 -5.05
C ALA A 60 -1.91 -10.05 -6.18
N PHE A 61 -1.38 -9.87 -7.37
CA PHE A 61 -2.15 -9.73 -8.60
C PHE A 61 -2.20 -11.09 -9.32
N GLY A 62 -3.32 -11.39 -9.97
CA GLY A 62 -3.43 -12.51 -10.90
C GLY A 62 -2.58 -12.28 -12.15
N ASP A 63 -2.67 -13.19 -13.13
CA ASP A 63 -1.95 -13.11 -14.41
C ASP A 63 -2.41 -11.90 -15.25
N HIS A 64 -2.01 -10.69 -14.89
CA HIS A 64 -2.25 -9.46 -15.65
C HIS A 64 -0.93 -8.71 -15.80
N ASP A 65 -0.48 -8.53 -17.04
CA ASP A 65 0.62 -7.63 -17.40
C ASP A 65 0.18 -6.15 -17.29
N ALA A 66 -0.25 -5.73 -16.11
CA ALA A 66 -0.61 -4.34 -15.86
C ALA A 66 0.68 -3.53 -15.65
N GLU A 67 1.03 -2.72 -16.64
CA GLU A 67 2.08 -1.72 -16.58
C GLU A 67 1.72 -0.68 -15.50
N THR A 68 2.64 -0.41 -14.57
CA THR A 68 2.35 0.46 -13.43
C THR A 68 2.89 1.86 -13.64
N ALA A 69 2.47 2.82 -12.80
CA ALA A 69 2.94 4.21 -12.86
C ALA A 69 4.47 4.35 -12.76
N ILE A 70 5.19 3.32 -12.31
CA ILE A 70 6.66 3.29 -12.20
C ILE A 70 7.34 2.42 -13.27
N GLY A 71 6.60 1.89 -14.25
CA GLY A 71 7.13 1.11 -15.38
C GLY A 71 7.60 -0.31 -15.01
N VAL A 72 7.25 -0.80 -13.82
CA VAL A 72 7.49 -2.18 -13.37
C VAL A 72 6.13 -2.87 -13.29
N PRO A 73 5.90 -4.01 -13.97
CA PRO A 73 4.61 -4.70 -13.91
C PRO A 73 4.19 -5.01 -12.48
N ASP A 74 2.89 -4.92 -12.18
CA ASP A 74 2.35 -5.27 -10.86
C ASP A 74 2.51 -6.76 -10.51
N THR A 75 2.92 -7.59 -11.48
CA THR A 75 3.28 -9.00 -11.30
C THR A 75 4.75 -9.19 -10.91
N GLU A 76 5.60 -8.17 -11.10
CA GLU A 76 6.97 -8.21 -10.59
C GLU A 76 6.97 -7.93 -9.09
N GLY A 77 7.26 -8.98 -8.30
CA GLY A 77 7.33 -8.87 -6.84
C GLY A 77 8.39 -7.86 -6.38
N GLY A 78 8.07 -7.05 -5.37
CA GLY A 78 8.95 -6.00 -4.89
C GLY A 78 8.22 -4.89 -4.14
N PHE A 79 8.97 -3.85 -3.77
CA PHE A 79 8.42 -2.64 -3.16
C PHE A 79 7.46 -1.93 -4.12
N LYS A 80 6.28 -1.56 -3.61
CA LYS A 80 5.28 -0.80 -4.39
C LYS A 80 5.27 0.67 -3.98
N HIS A 81 4.94 0.97 -2.73
CA HIS A 81 4.87 2.34 -2.22
C HIS A 81 5.01 2.42 -0.70
N VAL A 82 5.23 3.65 -0.23
CA VAL A 82 4.97 4.07 1.15
C VAL A 82 3.73 4.94 1.17
N ALA A 83 2.82 4.67 2.09
CA ALA A 83 1.65 5.51 2.34
C ALA A 83 1.84 6.36 3.59
N LEU A 84 1.41 7.61 3.49
CA LEU A 84 1.33 8.55 4.60
C LEU A 84 -0.14 8.93 4.79
N GLN A 85 -0.56 9.04 6.04
CA GLN A 85 -1.92 9.41 6.42
C GLN A 85 -1.97 10.83 6.99
N THR A 86 -3.10 11.48 6.79
CA THR A 86 -3.44 12.81 7.31
C THR A 86 -4.93 12.83 7.65
N ASP A 87 -5.30 13.69 8.60
CA ASP A 87 -6.68 14.03 8.94
C ASP A 87 -7.29 15.08 8.01
N ASP A 88 -6.49 15.69 7.13
CA ASP A 88 -6.93 16.64 6.09
C ASP A 88 -6.18 16.37 4.78
N VAL A 89 -6.76 15.54 3.91
CA VAL A 89 -6.17 15.18 2.62
C VAL A 89 -6.27 16.35 1.63
N ASP A 90 -7.38 17.08 1.66
CA ASP A 90 -7.66 18.18 0.73
C ASP A 90 -6.75 19.37 0.98
N GLY A 91 -6.56 19.78 2.24
CA GLY A 91 -5.65 20.87 2.58
C GLY A 91 -4.18 20.52 2.30
N VAL A 92 -3.78 19.26 2.52
CA VAL A 92 -2.44 18.78 2.14
C VAL A 92 -2.28 18.80 0.62
N ALA A 93 -3.26 18.31 -0.13
CA ALA A 93 -3.24 18.32 -1.58
C ALA A 93 -3.16 19.74 -2.14
N ALA A 94 -3.98 20.67 -1.63
CA ALA A 94 -3.97 22.07 -2.03
C ALA A 94 -2.59 22.72 -1.79
N ARG A 95 -1.98 22.47 -0.62
CA ARG A 95 -0.63 22.96 -0.30
C ARG A 95 0.44 22.41 -1.24
N LEU A 96 0.38 21.11 -1.55
CA LEU A 96 1.34 20.47 -2.46
C LEU A 96 1.17 20.96 -3.91
N LYS A 97 -0.06 21.15 -4.38
CA LYS A 97 -0.36 21.74 -5.69
C LYS A 97 0.13 23.18 -5.81
N ALA A 98 -0.10 24.00 -4.78
CA ALA A 98 0.41 25.37 -4.73
C ALA A 98 1.94 25.43 -4.79
N ALA A 99 2.63 24.38 -4.32
CA ALA A 99 4.08 24.22 -4.42
C ALA A 99 4.55 23.60 -5.76
N GLY A 100 3.64 23.29 -6.70
CA GLY A 100 3.97 22.74 -8.01
C GLY A 100 4.11 21.22 -8.08
N THR A 101 3.64 20.49 -7.07
CA THR A 101 3.65 19.02 -7.09
C THR A 101 2.66 18.49 -8.13
N VAL A 102 3.10 17.54 -8.97
CA VAL A 102 2.26 16.86 -9.95
C VAL A 102 1.66 15.60 -9.32
N PHE A 103 0.34 15.45 -9.43
CA PHE A 103 -0.40 14.32 -8.89
C PHE A 103 -0.67 13.30 -9.99
N THR A 104 -0.48 12.01 -9.68
CA THR A 104 -0.86 10.90 -10.56
C THR A 104 -2.35 10.58 -10.42
N VAL A 105 -2.92 10.79 -9.24
CA VAL A 105 -4.33 10.64 -8.91
C VAL A 105 -4.73 11.76 -7.95
N GLU A 106 -5.90 12.35 -8.17
CA GLU A 106 -6.46 13.40 -7.32
C GLU A 106 -7.17 12.82 -6.09
N PRO A 107 -7.29 13.56 -4.96
CA PRO A 107 -8.12 13.12 -3.84
C PRO A 107 -9.54 12.79 -4.29
N THR A 108 -10.10 11.73 -3.72
CA THR A 108 -11.47 11.26 -3.95
C THR A 108 -12.18 11.09 -2.62
N ASP A 109 -13.49 11.35 -2.61
CA ASP A 109 -14.38 11.12 -1.46
C ASP A 109 -14.66 9.62 -1.19
#